data_AF-A0A958ELJ5-F1
#
_entry.id   AF-A0A958ELJ5-F1
#
_cell.length_a   1.000
_cell.length_b   1.000
_cell.length_c   1.000
_cell.angle_alpha   90.00
_cell.angle_beta   90.00
_cell.angle_gamma   90.00
#
_symmetry.space_group_name_H-M   'P 1'
#
loop_
_entity.id
_entity.type
_entity.pdbx_description
1 polymer ?
#
loop_
_entity_poly.entity_id
_entity_poly.type
_entity_poly.pdbx_seq_one_letter_code
_entity_poly.pdbx_strand_id
1 'polypeptide(L)'
;MRFFILMMIFIAACAQDMPSKQQQIADALLAAPADMREGATVLGYDQKGNVITLRKGTNKMICLADNPQQKGFSVAAYHVELEPFMARGRELKAEGKGFQEIFDIREAEAKSGKLKMPKEGATLHVFYGNT
;
A
#
# COMPACT_ATOMS: atom_id res chain seq x y z
N MET A 1 -32.18 49.43 1.33
CA MET A 1 -31.32 48.70 0.38
C MET A 1 -30.01 48.38 1.08
N ARG A 2 -29.81 47.14 1.55
CA ARG A 2 -28.55 46.75 2.20
C ARG A 2 -28.23 45.31 1.81
N PHE A 3 -27.19 45.21 0.99
CA PHE A 3 -26.69 44.07 0.25
C PHE A 3 -26.50 42.80 1.12
N PHE A 4 -27.05 41.67 0.67
CA PHE A 4 -26.75 40.35 1.20
C PHE A 4 -25.50 39.83 0.44
N ILE A 5 -24.32 39.89 1.06
CA ILE A 5 -23.07 39.37 0.47
C ILE A 5 -23.02 37.87 0.76
N LEU A 6 -23.20 37.06 -0.29
CA LEU A 6 -22.99 35.62 -0.27
C LEU A 6 -21.48 35.34 -0.41
N MET A 7 -20.82 35.03 0.70
CA MET A 7 -19.40 34.71 0.75
C MET A 7 -19.18 33.26 0.30
N MET A 8 -18.74 33.06 -0.94
CA MET A 8 -18.25 31.75 -1.42
C MET A 8 -16.99 31.37 -0.65
N ILE A 9 -17.10 30.34 0.20
CA ILE A 9 -15.97 29.69 0.85
C ILE A 9 -15.28 28.83 -0.21
N PHE A 10 -14.12 29.27 -0.71
CA PHE A 10 -13.20 28.41 -1.45
C PHE A 10 -12.63 27.37 -0.49
N ILE A 11 -13.13 26.14 -0.55
CA ILE A 11 -12.49 25.00 0.11
C ILE A 11 -11.23 24.70 -0.70
N ALA A 12 -10.09 25.19 -0.23
CA ALA A 12 -8.80 24.73 -0.71
C ALA A 12 -8.66 23.25 -0.33
N ALA A 13 -8.84 22.35 -1.29
CA ALA A 13 -8.49 20.96 -1.12
C ALA A 13 -6.95 20.91 -0.97
N CYS A 14 -6.47 20.78 0.27
CA CYS A 14 -5.07 20.45 0.52
C CYS A 14 -4.83 19.05 -0.07
N ALA A 15 -4.27 18.98 -1.28
CA ALA A 15 -3.66 17.76 -1.75
C ALA A 15 -2.57 17.39 -0.73
N GLN A 16 -2.64 16.20 -0.13
CA GLN A 16 -1.56 15.71 0.72
C GLN A 16 -0.31 15.60 -0.16
N ASP A 17 0.72 16.38 0.13
CA ASP A 17 2.00 16.24 -0.56
C ASP A 17 2.54 14.84 -0.34
N MET A 18 3.07 14.23 -1.41
CA MET A 18 3.64 12.90 -1.33
C MET A 18 4.78 12.86 -0.30
N PRO A 19 4.77 11.91 0.65
CA PRO A 19 5.87 11.76 1.59
C PRO A 19 7.18 11.50 0.85
N SER A 20 8.28 12.04 1.39
CA SER A 20 9.62 11.83 0.83
C SER A 20 9.95 10.33 0.75
N LYS A 21 10.86 9.95 -0.16
CA LYS A 21 11.37 8.58 -0.26
C LYS A 21 11.82 8.03 1.10
N GLN A 22 12.54 8.85 1.87
CA GLN A 22 13.04 8.49 3.20
C GLN A 22 11.91 8.26 4.19
N GLN A 23 10.86 9.11 4.17
CA GLN A 23 9.69 8.96 5.02
C GLN A 23 8.93 7.67 4.70
N GLN A 24 8.64 7.43 3.41
CA GLN A 24 7.99 6.18 2.98
C GLN A 24 8.77 4.93 3.41
N ILE A 25 10.11 4.97 3.34
CA ILE A 25 10.95 3.88 3.82
C ILE A 25 10.84 3.70 5.34
N ALA A 26 10.94 4.79 6.10
CA ALA A 26 10.85 4.74 7.55
C ALA A 26 9.50 4.17 8.02
N ASP A 27 8.41 4.63 7.41
CA ASP A 27 7.05 4.20 7.74
C ASP A 27 6.83 2.73 7.37
N ALA A 28 7.21 2.31 6.16
CA ALA A 28 7.06 0.92 5.71
C ALA A 28 7.74 -0.08 6.67
N LEU A 29 8.88 0.31 7.25
CA LEU A 29 9.65 -0.53 8.16
C LEU A 29 9.02 -0.69 9.54
N LEU A 30 8.01 0.11 9.91
CA LEU A 30 7.26 -0.05 11.16
C LEU A 30 6.56 -1.40 11.23
N ALA A 31 6.06 -1.92 10.11
CA ALA A 31 5.43 -3.25 10.04
C ALA A 31 6.43 -4.41 10.12
N ALA A 32 7.73 -4.17 9.89
CA ALA A 32 8.72 -5.22 9.84
C ALA A 32 9.30 -5.57 11.23
N PRO A 33 9.55 -6.87 11.52
CA PRO A 33 10.38 -7.30 12.64
C PRO A 33 11.73 -6.60 12.65
N ALA A 34 12.21 -6.21 13.84
CA ALA A 34 13.36 -5.32 13.98
C ALA A 34 14.64 -5.86 13.31
N ASP A 35 14.90 -7.16 13.44
CA ASP A 35 16.03 -7.89 12.85
C ASP A 35 15.96 -8.02 11.32
N MET A 36 14.78 -7.86 10.72
CA MET A 36 14.57 -7.98 9.28
C MET A 36 14.59 -6.61 8.56
N ARG A 37 14.54 -5.50 9.29
CA ARG A 37 14.37 -4.15 8.71
C ARG A 37 15.51 -3.73 7.80
N GLU A 38 16.75 -4.04 8.14
CA GLU A 38 17.92 -3.58 7.37
C GLU A 38 17.95 -4.19 5.96
N GLY A 39 17.71 -5.51 5.87
CA GLY A 39 17.73 -6.24 4.62
C GLY A 39 16.43 -6.23 3.82
N ALA A 40 15.35 -5.60 4.30
CA ALA A 40 14.05 -5.65 3.64
C ALA A 40 14.02 -4.87 2.32
N THR A 41 13.37 -5.44 1.30
CA THR A 41 12.97 -4.69 0.11
C THR A 41 11.82 -3.77 0.49
N VAL A 42 11.90 -2.49 0.11
CA VAL A 42 10.84 -1.51 0.39
C VAL A 42 10.20 -1.04 -0.91
N LEU A 43 8.90 -1.29 -0.99
CA LEU A 43 8.00 -0.77 -2.02
C LEU A 43 7.31 0.48 -1.47
N GLY A 44 7.15 1.50 -2.30
CA GLY A 44 6.38 2.69 -1.98
C GLY A 44 5.71 3.26 -3.23
N TYR A 45 5.37 4.54 -3.20
CA TYR A 45 4.56 5.19 -4.22
C TYR A 45 5.29 6.36 -4.89
N ASP A 46 5.17 6.46 -6.21
CA ASP A 46 5.55 7.64 -6.97
C ASP A 46 4.44 8.71 -6.95
N GLN A 47 4.71 9.91 -7.49
CA GLN A 47 3.76 11.03 -7.49
C GLN A 47 2.43 10.73 -8.20
N LYS A 48 2.38 9.69 -9.03
CA LYS A 48 1.17 9.24 -9.74
C LYS A 48 0.41 8.16 -8.96
N GLY A 49 0.94 7.69 -7.83
CA GLY A 49 0.41 6.58 -7.05
C GLY A 49 0.82 5.20 -7.57
N ASN A 50 1.81 5.11 -8.48
CA ASN A 50 2.32 3.82 -8.91
C ASN A 50 3.24 3.24 -7.86
N VAL A 51 3.15 1.93 -7.66
CA VAL A 51 4.06 1.21 -6.76
C VAL A 51 5.44 1.13 -7.41
N ILE A 52 6.46 1.60 -6.70
CA ILE A 52 7.86 1.58 -7.11
C ILE A 52 8.73 0.95 -6.03
N THR A 53 9.90 0.42 -6.41
CA THR A 53 10.91 -0.01 -5.44
C THR A 53 11.70 1.19 -4.94
N LEU A 54 11.55 1.55 -3.67
CA LEU A 54 12.32 2.63 -3.05
C LEU A 54 13.69 2.14 -2.56
N ARG A 55 13.76 0.90 -2.07
CA ARG A 55 15.00 0.26 -1.62
C ARG A 55 14.98 -1.21 -2.01
N LYS A 56 16.02 -1.66 -2.73
CA LYS A 56 16.25 -3.08 -2.96
C LYS A 56 16.85 -3.71 -1.69
N GLY A 57 16.24 -4.79 -1.21
CA GLY A 57 16.71 -5.52 -0.04
C GLY A 57 17.61 -6.70 -0.39
N THR A 58 18.15 -7.32 0.66
CA THR A 58 19.02 -8.51 0.63
C THR A 58 18.40 -9.73 1.32
N ASN A 59 17.34 -9.55 2.11
CA ASN A 59 16.61 -10.63 2.75
C ASN A 59 15.25 -10.90 2.08
N LYS A 60 14.48 -11.84 2.63
CA LYS A 60 13.20 -12.29 2.07
C LYS A 60 11.99 -11.47 2.55
N MET A 61 12.19 -10.32 3.18
CA MET A 61 11.11 -9.44 3.65
C MET A 61 10.83 -8.34 2.62
N ILE A 62 9.55 -8.14 2.32
CA ILE A 62 9.05 -6.98 1.58
C ILE A 62 8.26 -6.11 2.54
N CYS A 63 8.51 -4.80 2.52
CA CYS A 63 7.72 -3.80 3.22
C CYS A 63 7.05 -2.88 2.20
N LEU A 64 5.74 -2.69 2.33
CA LEU A 64 4.94 -1.78 1.51
C LEU A 64 4.62 -0.55 2.34
N ALA A 65 4.99 0.63 1.81
CA ALA A 65 4.70 1.92 2.40
C ALA A 65 3.19 2.22 2.40
N ASP A 66 2.82 3.24 3.16
CA ASP A 66 1.46 3.76 3.20
C ASP A 66 1.08 4.36 1.85
N ASN A 67 -0.16 4.13 1.43
CA ASN A 67 -0.66 4.70 0.19
C ASN A 67 -1.29 6.08 0.48
N PRO A 68 -0.67 7.20 0.07
CA PRO A 68 -1.16 8.53 0.39
C PRO A 68 -2.50 8.88 -0.27
N GLN A 69 -2.96 8.06 -1.23
CA GLN A 69 -4.27 8.20 -1.86
C GLN A 69 -5.38 7.46 -1.11
N GLN A 70 -5.04 6.70 -0.07
CA GLN A 70 -6.00 5.99 0.78
C GLN A 70 -6.23 6.77 2.08
N LYS A 71 -7.43 6.60 2.64
CA LYS A 71 -7.75 7.19 3.94
C LYS A 71 -7.17 6.34 5.07
N GLY A 72 -6.61 6.99 6.08
CA GLY A 72 -5.98 6.34 7.22
C GLY A 72 -4.51 6.01 6.94
N PHE A 73 -3.87 5.36 7.90
CA PHE A 73 -2.48 4.92 7.79
C PHE A 73 -2.43 3.40 7.78
N SER A 74 -1.71 2.80 6.82
CA SER A 74 -1.51 1.36 6.74
C SER A 74 -0.22 1.01 6.00
N VAL A 75 0.71 0.37 6.72
CA VAL A 75 1.93 -0.22 6.15
C VAL A 75 1.95 -1.72 6.39
N ALA A 76 2.59 -2.46 5.49
CA ALA A 76 2.60 -3.91 5.55
C ALA A 76 4.02 -4.50 5.39
N ALA A 77 4.30 -5.60 6.08
CA ALA A 77 5.51 -6.38 5.88
C ALA A 77 5.17 -7.87 5.73
N TYR A 78 5.76 -8.53 4.73
CA TYR A 78 5.48 -9.94 4.42
C TYR A 78 6.66 -10.62 3.75
N HIS A 79 6.68 -11.95 3.83
CA HIS A 79 7.65 -12.76 3.12
C HIS A 79 7.48 -12.65 1.59
N VAL A 80 8.59 -12.60 0.85
CA VAL A 80 8.65 -12.40 -0.61
C VAL A 80 7.76 -13.38 -1.40
N GLU A 81 7.53 -14.58 -0.90
CA GLU A 81 6.67 -15.57 -1.56
C GLU A 81 5.20 -15.18 -1.60
N LEU A 82 4.73 -14.28 -0.73
CA LEU A 82 3.36 -13.75 -0.75
C LEU A 82 3.18 -12.63 -1.79
N GLU A 83 4.28 -12.10 -2.35
CA GLU A 83 4.22 -10.97 -3.27
C GLU A 83 3.37 -11.21 -4.53
N PRO A 84 3.33 -12.39 -5.18
CA PRO A 84 2.42 -12.62 -6.29
C PRO A 84 0.94 -12.32 -5.93
N PHE A 85 0.51 -12.74 -4.73
CA PHE A 85 -0.83 -12.48 -4.22
C PHE A 85 -1.07 -10.99 -3.90
N MET A 86 -0.08 -10.34 -3.27
CA MET A 86 -0.16 -8.93 -2.90
C MET A 86 -0.14 -8.01 -4.13
N ALA A 87 0.77 -8.26 -5.07
CA ALA A 87 0.87 -7.55 -6.34
C ALA A 87 -0.41 -7.67 -7.17
N ARG A 88 -1.01 -8.87 -7.24
CA ARG A 88 -2.28 -9.06 -7.94
C ARG A 88 -3.41 -8.22 -7.34
N GLY A 89 -3.46 -8.10 -6.01
CA GLY A 89 -4.41 -7.21 -5.35
C GLY A 89 -4.22 -5.74 -5.74
N ARG A 90 -2.97 -5.27 -5.86
CA ARG A 90 -2.65 -3.89 -6.27
C ARG A 90 -2.99 -3.64 -7.75
N GLU A 91 -2.72 -4.60 -8.61
CA GLU A 91 -3.09 -4.55 -10.04
C GLU A 91 -4.61 -4.42 -10.22
N LEU A 92 -5.40 -5.32 -9.60
CA LEU A 92 -6.86 -5.25 -9.66
C LEU A 92 -7.41 -3.94 -9.08
N LYS A 93 -6.79 -3.43 -8.01
CA LYS A 93 -7.17 -2.13 -7.46
C LYS A 93 -6.91 -0.99 -8.45
N ALA A 94 -5.79 -1.02 -9.18
CA ALA A 94 -5.48 -0.05 -10.23
C ALA A 94 -6.44 -0.16 -11.43
N GLU A 95 -6.98 -1.35 -11.70
CA GLU A 95 -8.07 -1.57 -12.66
C GLU A 95 -9.44 -1.02 -12.18
N GLY A 96 -9.52 -0.43 -10.98
CA GLY A 96 -10.75 0.16 -10.42
C GLY A 96 -11.67 -0.85 -9.72
N LYS A 97 -11.20 -2.07 -9.46
CA LYS A 97 -12.00 -3.14 -8.86
C LYS A 97 -12.36 -2.84 -7.39
N GLY A 98 -13.56 -3.25 -7.00
CA GLY A 98 -14.05 -3.16 -5.61
C GLY A 98 -13.41 -4.21 -4.69
N PHE A 99 -13.52 -4.03 -3.37
CA PHE A 99 -12.92 -4.97 -2.39
C PHE A 99 -13.40 -6.41 -2.57
N GLN A 100 -14.73 -6.62 -2.67
CA GLN A 100 -15.31 -7.94 -2.85
C GLN A 100 -14.88 -8.57 -4.18
N GLU A 101 -14.92 -7.78 -5.26
CA GLU A 101 -14.49 -8.25 -6.59
C GLU A 101 -13.01 -8.66 -6.61
N ILE A 102 -12.13 -7.89 -5.95
CA ILE A 102 -10.72 -8.24 -5.78
C ILE A 102 -10.55 -9.54 -4.97
N PHE A 103 -11.38 -9.75 -3.95
CA PHE A 103 -11.36 -10.97 -3.16
C PHE A 103 -11.76 -12.18 -4.02
N ASP A 104 -12.92 -12.10 -4.68
CA ASP A 104 -13.49 -13.18 -5.49
C ASP A 104 -12.56 -13.57 -6.65
N ILE A 105 -11.98 -12.57 -7.35
CA ILE A 105 -11.03 -12.81 -8.44
C ILE A 105 -9.79 -13.54 -7.90
N ARG A 106 -9.16 -13.04 -6.83
CA ARG A 106 -7.95 -13.68 -6.30
C ARG A 106 -8.24 -15.08 -5.76
N GLU A 107 -9.40 -15.31 -5.16
CA GLU A 107 -9.81 -16.64 -4.71
C GLU A 107 -9.96 -17.62 -5.90
N ALA A 108 -10.65 -17.20 -6.97
CA ALA A 108 -10.79 -18.01 -8.18
C ALA A 108 -9.44 -18.28 -8.87
N GLU A 109 -8.58 -17.27 -8.97
CA GLU A 109 -7.24 -17.40 -9.55
C GLU A 109 -6.33 -18.30 -8.68
N ALA A 110 -6.45 -18.23 -7.35
CA ALA A 110 -5.71 -19.11 -6.44
C ALA A 110 -6.18 -20.57 -6.55
N LYS A 111 -7.51 -20.81 -6.56
CA LYS A 111 -8.08 -22.16 -6.72
C LYS A 111 -7.73 -22.81 -8.06
N SER A 112 -7.67 -22.02 -9.13
CA SER A 112 -7.26 -22.50 -10.46
C SER A 112 -5.74 -22.63 -10.63
N GLY A 113 -4.94 -22.18 -9.66
CA GLY A 113 -3.48 -22.19 -9.75
C GLY A 113 -2.88 -21.07 -10.62
N LYS A 114 -3.71 -20.20 -11.20
CA LYS A 114 -3.25 -19.01 -11.94
C LYS A 114 -2.52 -18.03 -11.02
N LEU A 115 -3.03 -17.83 -9.80
CA LEU A 115 -2.38 -17.02 -8.77
C LEU A 115 -1.57 -17.93 -7.84
N LYS A 116 -0.24 -17.73 -7.84
CA LYS A 116 0.66 -18.51 -6.99
C LYS A 116 0.49 -18.11 -5.53
N MET A 117 0.16 -19.08 -4.69
CA MET A 117 0.16 -18.96 -3.24
C MET A 117 1.50 -19.46 -2.66
N PRO A 118 1.97 -18.91 -1.53
CA PRO A 118 3.11 -19.47 -0.80
C PRO A 118 2.86 -20.93 -0.43
N LYS A 119 3.86 -21.80 -0.64
CA LYS A 119 3.71 -23.25 -0.39
C LYS A 119 3.56 -23.59 1.08
N GLU A 120 4.31 -22.91 1.93
CA GLU A 120 4.35 -23.15 3.38
C GLU A 120 3.50 -22.14 4.17
N GLY A 121 2.67 -21.36 3.45
CA GLY A 121 2.04 -20.17 4.01
C GLY A 121 3.01 -18.98 4.13
N ALA A 122 2.50 -17.83 4.55
CA ALA A 122 3.29 -16.64 4.80
C ALA A 122 2.64 -15.78 5.88
N THR A 123 3.46 -15.12 6.69
CA THR A 123 3.00 -14.11 7.64
C THR A 123 2.88 -12.76 6.94
N LEU A 124 1.79 -12.05 7.23
CA LEU A 124 1.57 -10.66 6.86
C LEU A 124 1.42 -9.84 8.15
N HIS A 125 2.35 -8.92 8.38
CA HIS A 125 2.25 -7.91 9.42
C HIS A 125 1.64 -6.64 8.83
N VAL A 126 0.65 -6.08 9.51
CA VAL A 126 0.06 -4.80 9.14
C VAL A 126 0.12 -3.88 10.34
N PHE A 127 0.76 -2.73 10.18
CA PHE A 127 0.73 -1.66 11.18
C PHE A 127 -0.15 -0.55 10.62
N TYR A 128 -1.24 -0.25 11.32
CA TYR A 128 -2.27 0.66 10.85
C TYR A 128 -2.76 1.59 11.95
N GLY A 129 -3.35 2.71 11.54
CA GLY A 129 -3.96 3.68 12.43
C GLY A 129 -5.11 4.43 11.73
N ASN A 130 -6.13 4.77 12.52
CA ASN A 130 -7.22 5.62 12.05
C ASN A 130 -6.96 7.05 12.50
N THR A 131 -7.13 7.99 11.56
CA THR A 131 -7.18 9.43 11.80
C THR A 131 -8.62 9.93 11.74
#